data_AF-A0AAE3FI16-F1
#
_entry.id   AF-A0AAE3FI16-F1
#
_cell.length_a   1.000
_cell.length_b   1.000
_cell.length_c   1.000
_cell.angle_alpha   90.00
_cell.angle_beta   90.00
_cell.angle_gamma   90.00
#
_symmetry.space_group_name_H-M   'P 1'
#
loop_
_entity.id
_entity.type
_entity.pdbx_description
1 polymer ?
#
loop_
_entity_poly.entity_id
_entity_poly.type
_entity_poly.pdbx_seq_one_letter_code
_entity_poly.pdbx_strand_id
1 'polypeptide(L)'
;MKTKLGIFGGTFAPIHNGHMNAAIVFYDRMALDRLIIMPTFIPPHKKISADDDPEKRLEMCRLAFRGEKRNITVSDYEIGQGGKSYTYLTLRHYSAPDCDITFLVGTDMFLSLDSWKEPAEIFSLARIALIRREAADCGIEAMIAEAKEKYRTDYHADIADIKCPAVDISSTEVRTLAAEGRDISGLVPDSVRDYIIENRLYSGRGGIKQ
;
A
#
# COMPACT_ATOMS: atom_id res chain seq x y z
N MET A 1 21.93 -16.75 -5.96
CA MET A 1 21.16 -15.57 -6.40
C MET A 1 20.43 -15.05 -5.18
N LYS A 2 20.37 -13.73 -4.98
CA LYS A 2 19.60 -13.15 -3.88
C LYS A 2 18.11 -13.27 -4.16
N THR A 3 17.33 -13.43 -3.10
CA THR A 3 15.86 -13.46 -3.15
C THR A 3 15.33 -12.06 -3.45
N LYS A 4 14.44 -11.93 -4.42
CA LYS A 4 13.76 -10.66 -4.74
C LYS A 4 12.49 -10.53 -3.92
N LEU A 5 12.56 -9.71 -2.87
CA LEU A 5 11.45 -9.45 -1.97
C LEU A 5 10.78 -8.13 -2.30
N GLY A 6 9.49 -8.16 -2.63
CA GLY A 6 8.68 -6.95 -2.66
C GLY A 6 8.07 -6.65 -1.29
N ILE A 7 7.99 -5.38 -0.94
CA ILE A 7 7.17 -4.88 0.15
C ILE A 7 6.19 -3.85 -0.42
N PHE A 8 4.90 -4.06 -0.17
CA PHE A 8 3.85 -3.12 -0.53
C PHE A 8 3.14 -2.65 0.74
N GLY A 9 3.56 -1.48 1.21
CA GLY A 9 2.99 -0.83 2.39
C GLY A 9 1.78 0.03 2.06
N GLY A 10 0.80 0.05 2.97
CA GLY A 10 -0.38 0.89 2.81
C GLY A 10 -1.27 0.87 4.04
N THR A 11 -2.12 1.89 4.15
CA THR A 11 -3.14 1.88 5.22
C THR A 11 -4.18 0.79 4.94
N PHE A 12 -4.60 0.60 3.69
CA PHE A 12 -5.60 -0.40 3.29
C PHE A 12 -6.92 -0.29 4.10
N ALA A 13 -7.59 0.86 4.01
CA ALA A 13 -8.75 1.19 4.83
C ALA A 13 -10.06 1.39 4.02
N PRO A 14 -10.60 0.39 3.31
CA PRO A 14 -10.15 -1.00 3.22
C PRO A 14 -9.19 -1.23 2.05
N ILE A 15 -8.60 -2.43 1.98
CA ILE A 15 -8.00 -2.93 0.73
C ILE A 15 -9.08 -3.04 -0.36
N HIS A 16 -8.71 -2.85 -1.62
CA HIS A 16 -9.63 -2.81 -2.75
C HIS A 16 -8.99 -3.33 -4.03
N ASN A 17 -9.76 -3.53 -5.10
CA ASN A 17 -9.30 -4.16 -6.33
C ASN A 17 -8.19 -3.37 -7.04
N GLY A 18 -8.16 -2.05 -6.87
CA GLY A 18 -6.99 -1.23 -7.27
C GLY A 18 -5.69 -1.63 -6.57
N HIS A 19 -5.71 -1.94 -5.27
CA HIS A 19 -4.54 -2.45 -4.54
C HIS A 19 -4.17 -3.86 -4.99
N MET A 20 -5.15 -4.73 -5.22
CA MET A 20 -4.92 -6.10 -5.71
C MET A 20 -4.21 -6.08 -7.06
N ASN A 21 -4.70 -5.26 -8.00
CA ASN A 21 -4.09 -5.09 -9.31
C ASN A 21 -2.66 -4.54 -9.19
N ALA A 22 -2.45 -3.53 -8.34
CA ALA A 22 -1.12 -2.97 -8.10
C ALA A 22 -0.13 -4.03 -7.55
N ALA A 23 -0.55 -4.83 -6.58
CA ALA A 23 0.27 -5.89 -5.99
C ALA A 23 0.66 -6.96 -7.02
N ILE A 24 -0.30 -7.39 -7.84
CA ILE A 24 -0.07 -8.39 -8.89
C ILE A 24 0.87 -7.87 -9.97
N VAL A 25 0.62 -6.65 -10.49
CA VAL A 25 1.48 -6.03 -11.50
C VAL A 25 2.89 -5.81 -10.94
N PHE A 26 3.00 -5.40 -9.67
CA PHE A 26 4.29 -5.25 -9.01
C PHE A 26 5.06 -6.57 -8.94
N TYR A 27 4.39 -7.64 -8.47
CA TYR A 27 4.98 -8.99 -8.40
C TYR A 27 5.51 -9.44 -9.76
N ASP A 28 4.67 -9.34 -10.79
CA ASP A 28 5.00 -9.86 -12.12
C ASP A 28 6.08 -8.99 -12.81
N ARG A 29 5.98 -7.66 -12.75
CA ARG A 29 6.89 -6.75 -13.47
C ARG A 29 8.28 -6.66 -12.86
N MET A 30 8.39 -6.83 -11.55
CA MET A 30 9.70 -6.86 -10.88
C MET A 30 10.28 -8.27 -10.80
N ALA A 31 9.55 -9.28 -11.30
CA ALA A 31 9.90 -10.69 -11.21
C ALA A 31 10.27 -11.07 -9.78
N LEU A 32 9.38 -10.75 -8.83
CA LEU A 32 9.59 -11.01 -7.42
C LEU A 32 9.48 -12.51 -7.12
N ASP A 33 10.31 -12.98 -6.20
CA ASP A 33 10.17 -14.34 -5.65
C ASP A 33 9.08 -14.37 -4.58
N ARG A 34 8.92 -13.26 -3.86
CA ARG A 34 7.93 -13.08 -2.79
C ARG A 34 7.48 -11.63 -2.70
N LEU A 35 6.21 -11.40 -2.37
CA LEU A 35 5.68 -10.10 -2.00
C LEU A 35 5.07 -10.13 -0.59
N ILE A 36 5.37 -9.12 0.21
CA ILE A 36 4.75 -8.87 1.50
C ILE A 36 3.84 -7.65 1.38
N ILE A 37 2.56 -7.86 1.67
CA ILE A 37 1.59 -6.79 1.90
C ILE A 37 1.74 -6.36 3.36
N MET A 38 1.94 -5.06 3.58
CA MET A 38 2.22 -4.49 4.90
C MET A 38 1.16 -3.46 5.29
N PRO A 39 0.08 -3.87 5.98
CA PRO A 39 -0.87 -2.95 6.57
C PRO A 39 -0.24 -2.13 7.70
N THR A 40 -0.35 -0.80 7.62
CA THR A 40 0.23 0.09 8.65
C THR A 40 -0.55 0.05 9.96
N PHE A 41 0.08 0.25 11.13
CA PHE A 41 -0.66 0.46 12.38
C PHE A 41 -1.26 1.87 12.41
N ILE A 42 -0.46 2.88 12.80
CA ILE A 42 -0.81 4.30 12.66
C ILE A 42 0.05 4.89 11.54
N PRO A 43 -0.53 5.26 10.39
CA PRO A 43 0.18 5.98 9.34
C PRO A 43 0.55 7.37 9.89
N PRO A 44 1.84 7.75 9.92
CA PRO A 44 2.28 9.01 10.54
C PRO A 44 1.72 10.26 9.85
N HIS A 45 1.19 10.12 8.62
CA HIS A 45 0.74 11.20 7.76
C HIS A 45 -0.79 11.21 7.51
N LYS A 46 -1.59 10.35 8.17
CA LYS A 46 -3.05 10.31 8.00
C LYS A 46 -3.79 10.29 9.34
N LYS A 47 -4.93 10.97 9.40
CA LYS A 47 -5.89 10.81 10.52
C LYS A 47 -6.72 9.55 10.28
N ILE A 48 -6.66 8.62 11.22
CA ILE A 48 -7.48 7.40 11.23
C ILE A 48 -8.86 7.75 11.82
N SER A 49 -9.94 7.28 11.19
CA SER A 49 -11.31 7.40 11.76
C SER A 49 -11.43 6.53 13.01
N ALA A 50 -12.30 6.88 13.97
CA ALA A 50 -12.55 6.02 15.13
C ALA A 50 -13.00 4.59 14.74
N ASP A 51 -13.56 4.43 13.53
CA ASP A 51 -14.01 3.14 13.00
C ASP A 51 -12.91 2.35 12.25
N ASP A 52 -11.72 2.92 12.10
CA ASP A 52 -10.61 2.34 11.35
C ASP A 52 -9.64 1.60 12.29
N ASP A 53 -9.98 0.31 12.50
CA ASP A 53 -9.27 -0.63 13.35
C ASP A 53 -8.15 -1.36 12.58
N PRO A 54 -6.88 -1.27 13.01
CA PRO A 54 -5.76 -1.97 12.37
C PRO A 54 -5.95 -3.48 12.22
N GLU A 55 -6.55 -4.16 13.20
CA GLU A 55 -6.76 -5.60 13.15
C GLU A 55 -7.79 -5.98 12.08
N LYS A 56 -8.83 -5.16 11.92
CA LYS A 56 -9.82 -5.36 10.85
C LYS A 56 -9.21 -5.14 9.48
N ARG A 57 -8.32 -4.15 9.34
CA ARG A 57 -7.59 -3.90 8.09
C ARG A 57 -6.65 -5.05 7.74
N LEU A 58 -5.95 -5.59 8.73
CA LEU A 58 -5.13 -6.79 8.58
C LEU A 58 -5.97 -7.97 8.08
N GLU A 59 -7.13 -8.20 8.70
CA GLU A 59 -8.01 -9.31 8.32
C GLU A 59 -8.55 -9.13 6.90
N MET A 60 -9.00 -7.92 6.54
CA MET A 60 -9.41 -7.63 5.15
C MET A 60 -8.28 -7.87 4.15
N CYS A 61 -7.03 -7.52 4.50
CA CYS A 61 -5.88 -7.85 3.64
C CYS A 61 -5.68 -9.37 3.52
N ARG A 62 -5.77 -10.13 4.61
CA ARG A 62 -5.66 -11.60 4.60
C ARG A 62 -6.75 -12.22 3.73
N LEU A 63 -7.99 -11.77 3.87
CA LEU A 63 -9.13 -12.23 3.07
C LEU A 63 -8.96 -11.92 1.58
N ALA A 64 -8.39 -10.76 1.25
CA ALA A 64 -8.15 -10.35 -0.14
C ALA A 64 -7.15 -11.27 -0.86
N PHE A 65 -6.12 -11.76 -0.16
CA PHE A 65 -5.05 -12.59 -0.74
C PHE A 65 -5.17 -14.09 -0.45
N ARG A 66 -6.18 -14.56 0.30
CA ARG A 66 -6.33 -15.96 0.75
C ARG A 66 -6.33 -17.02 -0.37
N GLY A 67 -6.63 -16.66 -1.60
CA GLY A 67 -6.66 -17.56 -2.76
C GLY A 67 -5.64 -17.23 -3.86
N GLU A 68 -4.71 -16.31 -3.61
CA GLU A 68 -3.73 -15.92 -4.61
C GLU A 68 -2.70 -17.03 -4.85
N LYS A 69 -2.37 -17.31 -6.11
CA LYS A 69 -1.44 -18.38 -6.48
C LYS A 69 0.01 -17.96 -6.39
N ARG A 70 0.28 -16.65 -6.51
CA ARG A 70 1.61 -16.07 -6.35
C ARG A 70 2.03 -16.14 -4.88
N ASN A 71 3.34 -16.10 -4.63
CA ASN A 71 3.89 -16.05 -3.28
C ASN A 71 3.70 -14.66 -2.66
N ILE A 72 2.45 -14.34 -2.31
CA ILE A 72 2.05 -13.08 -1.68
C ILE A 72 1.57 -13.39 -0.26
N THR A 73 2.18 -12.74 0.72
CA THR A 73 1.84 -12.90 2.13
C THR A 73 1.44 -11.56 2.75
N VAL A 74 0.53 -11.58 3.72
CA VAL A 74 0.18 -10.40 4.50
C VAL A 74 0.90 -10.47 5.84
N SER A 75 1.66 -9.44 6.17
CA SER A 75 2.41 -9.34 7.42
C SER A 75 1.65 -8.51 8.45
N ASP A 76 1.66 -8.95 9.70
CA ASP A 76 1.17 -8.19 10.84
C ASP A 76 2.27 -7.40 11.57
N TYR A 77 3.52 -7.45 11.10
CA TYR A 77 4.68 -6.82 11.74
C TYR A 77 4.42 -5.40 12.25
N GLU A 78 4.00 -4.48 11.37
CA GLU A 78 3.77 -3.08 11.78
C GLU A 78 2.64 -2.94 12.81
N ILE A 79 1.60 -3.78 12.71
CA ILE A 79 0.49 -3.81 13.66
C ILE A 79 0.95 -4.35 15.01
N GLY A 80 1.75 -5.42 15.02
CA GLY A 80 2.34 -6.00 16.21
C GLY A 80 3.35 -5.08 16.92
N GLN A 81 4.01 -4.16 16.20
CA GLN A 81 4.85 -3.14 16.83
C GLN A 81 4.04 -2.07 17.56
N GLY A 82 2.80 -1.82 17.13
CA GLY A 82 2.00 -0.67 17.58
C GLY A 82 2.65 0.68 17.24
N GLY A 83 2.05 1.77 17.70
CA GLY A 83 2.59 3.13 17.50
C GLY A 83 2.67 3.57 16.03
N LYS A 84 3.54 4.54 15.73
CA LYS A 84 3.68 5.04 14.36
C LYS A 84 4.46 4.03 13.50
N SER A 85 3.87 3.66 12.37
CA SER A 85 4.54 2.89 11.32
C SER A 85 5.63 3.74 10.65
N TYR A 86 6.88 3.31 10.73
CA TYR A 86 7.98 3.94 9.99
C TYR A 86 8.62 2.96 9.02
N THR A 87 8.61 3.31 7.74
CA THR A 87 9.08 2.47 6.63
C THR A 87 10.50 1.98 6.81
N TYR A 88 11.43 2.82 7.28
CA TYR A 88 12.82 2.40 7.49
C TYR A 88 12.94 1.24 8.50
N LEU A 89 12.09 1.18 9.54
CA LEU A 89 12.06 0.07 10.49
C LEU A 89 11.54 -1.21 9.84
N THR A 90 10.52 -1.10 8.99
CA THR A 90 9.99 -2.22 8.22
C THR A 90 11.02 -2.77 7.25
N LEU A 91 11.66 -1.91 6.45
CA LEU A 91 12.71 -2.32 5.52
C LEU A 91 13.89 -2.94 6.25
N ARG A 92 14.30 -2.37 7.39
CA ARG A 92 15.39 -2.91 8.21
C ARG A 92 15.06 -4.29 8.75
N HIS A 93 13.83 -4.51 9.21
CA HIS A 93 13.38 -5.81 9.74
C HIS A 93 13.46 -6.93 8.69
N TYR A 94 13.12 -6.61 7.44
CA TYR A 94 13.15 -7.58 6.33
C TYR A 94 14.47 -7.62 5.57
N SER A 95 15.43 -6.75 5.91
CA SER A 95 16.74 -6.73 5.27
C SER A 95 17.57 -7.94 5.71
N ALA A 96 18.13 -8.64 4.72
CA ALA A 96 19.01 -9.79 4.93
C ALA A 96 20.09 -9.81 3.84
N PRO A 97 21.28 -10.38 4.11
CA PRO A 97 22.39 -10.40 3.15
C PRO A 97 22.01 -10.99 1.78
N ASP A 98 21.16 -12.02 1.77
CA ASP A 98 20.72 -12.73 0.58
C ASP A 98 19.34 -12.28 0.06
N CYS A 99 18.91 -11.07 0.42
CA CYS A 99 17.62 -10.51 0.03
C CYS A 99 17.80 -9.11 -0.60
N ASP A 100 17.25 -8.93 -1.80
CA ASP A 100 17.13 -7.61 -2.43
C ASP A 100 15.69 -7.14 -2.29
N ILE A 101 15.50 -6.06 -1.53
CA ILE A 101 14.17 -5.50 -1.27
C ILE A 101 13.82 -4.51 -2.38
N THR A 102 12.61 -4.62 -2.90
CA THR A 102 11.94 -3.57 -3.67
C THR A 102 10.71 -3.08 -2.91
N PHE A 103 10.61 -1.77 -2.70
CA PHE A 103 9.50 -1.13 -2.01
C PHE A 103 8.57 -0.45 -3.00
N LEU A 104 7.30 -0.84 -3.03
CA LEU A 104 6.29 -0.27 -3.92
C LEU A 104 5.70 1.02 -3.33
N VAL A 105 5.70 2.08 -4.12
CA VAL A 105 5.08 3.38 -3.77
C VAL A 105 4.24 3.89 -4.94
N GLY A 106 3.12 4.53 -4.62
CA GLY A 106 2.36 5.34 -5.59
C GLY A 106 2.97 6.72 -5.77
N THR A 107 2.48 7.49 -6.75
CA THR A 107 2.93 8.85 -7.07
C THR A 107 3.02 9.75 -5.83
N ASP A 108 1.94 9.85 -5.04
CA ASP A 108 1.86 10.76 -3.89
C ASP A 108 2.91 10.43 -2.80
N MET A 109 3.14 9.14 -2.57
CA MET A 109 4.15 8.65 -1.62
C MET A 109 5.56 8.89 -2.16
N PHE A 110 5.76 8.68 -3.46
CA PHE A 110 7.04 8.89 -4.11
C PHE A 110 7.46 10.36 -4.04
N LEU A 111 6.56 11.30 -4.34
CA LEU A 111 6.85 12.75 -4.34
C LEU A 111 7.12 13.33 -2.94
N SER A 112 6.91 12.56 -1.88
CA SER A 112 7.14 12.98 -0.49
C SER A 112 8.18 12.13 0.24
N LEU A 113 8.84 11.19 -0.44
CA LEU A 113 9.64 10.14 0.20
C LEU A 113 10.85 10.68 0.97
N ASP A 114 11.44 11.78 0.51
CA ASP A 114 12.54 12.50 1.17
C ASP A 114 12.12 13.29 2.42
N SER A 115 10.82 13.45 2.67
CA SER A 115 10.29 14.02 3.91
C SER A 115 9.99 12.96 4.97
N TRP A 116 10.11 11.68 4.63
CA TRP A 116 9.84 10.59 5.57
C TRP A 116 10.96 10.47 6.59
N LYS A 117 10.70 9.72 7.67
CA LYS A 117 11.71 9.48 8.70
C LYS A 117 12.81 8.55 8.18
N GLU A 118 14.06 8.99 8.32
CA GLU A 118 15.28 8.31 7.82
C GLU A 118 15.22 7.98 6.30
N PRO A 119 15.07 9.00 5.42
CA PRO A 119 14.90 8.75 4.00
C PRO A 119 16.15 8.10 3.37
N ALA A 120 17.35 8.53 3.81
CA ALA A 120 18.61 7.93 3.37
C ALA A 120 18.71 6.43 3.69
N GLU A 121 18.12 6.00 4.81
CA GLU A 121 18.07 4.58 5.16
C GLU A 121 17.08 3.82 4.27
N ILE A 122 15.92 4.41 3.98
CA ILE A 122 14.94 3.81 3.06
C ILE A 122 15.57 3.55 1.69
N PHE A 123 16.24 4.55 1.10
CA PHE A 123 16.89 4.42 -0.21
C PHE A 123 18.09 3.47 -0.21
N SER A 124 18.79 3.30 0.92
CA SER A 124 19.90 2.34 1.00
C SER A 124 19.43 0.89 1.23
N LEU A 125 18.27 0.69 1.85
CA LEU A 125 17.72 -0.64 2.14
C LEU A 125 16.90 -1.23 1.00
N ALA A 126 16.34 -0.41 0.10
CA ALA A 126 15.43 -0.89 -0.92
C ALA A 126 15.54 -0.13 -2.24
N ARG A 127 15.37 -0.88 -3.32
CA ARG A 127 14.98 -0.32 -4.62
C ARG A 127 13.57 0.25 -4.53
N ILE A 128 13.32 1.41 -5.10
CA ILE A 128 11.99 2.04 -5.10
C ILE A 128 11.26 1.69 -6.40
N ALA A 129 10.11 1.04 -6.31
CA ALA A 129 9.22 0.82 -7.43
C ALA A 129 8.09 1.85 -7.40
N LEU A 130 8.10 2.78 -8.35
CA LEU A 130 7.04 3.76 -8.54
C LEU A 130 5.95 3.17 -9.44
N ILE A 131 4.76 2.96 -8.89
CA ILE A 131 3.58 2.60 -9.68
C ILE A 131 2.72 3.82 -9.96
N ARG A 132 2.48 4.07 -11.26
CA ARG A 132 1.63 5.16 -11.72
C ARG A 132 0.21 4.65 -11.92
N ARG A 133 -0.76 5.36 -11.33
CA ARG A 133 -2.20 5.07 -11.43
C ARG A 133 -2.96 6.11 -12.26
N GLU A 134 -2.35 7.26 -12.52
CA GLU A 134 -3.00 8.39 -13.19
C GLU A 134 -2.76 8.34 -14.69
N ALA A 135 -3.67 8.95 -15.46
CA ALA A 135 -3.39 9.30 -16.84
C ALA A 135 -2.19 10.27 -16.88
N ALA A 136 -1.44 10.27 -17.98
CA ALA A 136 -0.27 11.14 -18.13
C ALA A 136 -0.68 12.62 -18.02
N ASP A 137 -0.39 13.23 -16.87
CA ASP A 137 -0.49 14.67 -16.63
C ASP A 137 0.93 15.27 -16.71
N CYS A 138 1.09 16.28 -17.58
CA CYS A 138 2.40 16.89 -17.82
C CYS A 138 3.04 17.50 -16.57
N GLY A 139 2.22 18.06 -15.66
CA GLY A 139 2.71 18.64 -14.41
C GLY A 139 3.22 17.58 -13.45
N ILE A 140 2.46 16.49 -13.29
CA ILE A 140 2.84 15.38 -12.41
C ILE A 140 4.08 14.66 -12.93
N GLU A 141 4.18 14.44 -14.25
CA GLU A 141 5.37 13.82 -14.85
C GLU A 141 6.63 14.68 -14.66
N ALA A 142 6.52 16.02 -14.71
CA ALA A 142 7.64 16.91 -14.40
C ALA A 142 8.08 16.80 -12.94
N MET A 143 7.12 16.79 -11.99
CA MET A 143 7.42 16.60 -10.56
C MET A 143 8.08 15.25 -10.28
N ILE A 144 7.62 14.18 -10.93
CA ILE A 144 8.22 12.85 -10.81
C ILE A 144 9.65 12.85 -11.36
N ALA A 145 9.90 13.50 -12.49
CA ALA A 145 11.23 13.59 -13.07
C ALA A 145 12.21 14.34 -12.15
N GLU A 146 11.77 15.47 -11.59
CA GLU A 146 12.54 16.25 -10.62
C GLU A 146 12.85 15.42 -9.36
N ALA A 147 11.85 14.76 -8.78
CA ALA A 147 12.03 13.91 -7.61
C ALA A 147 12.99 12.74 -7.88
N LYS A 148 12.91 12.10 -9.05
CA LYS A 148 13.86 11.04 -9.44
C LYS A 148 15.29 11.54 -9.51
N GLU A 149 15.51 12.71 -10.11
CA GLU A 149 16.85 13.27 -10.23
C GLU A 149 17.42 13.64 -8.86
N LYS A 150 16.59 14.26 -8.02
CA LYS A 150 16.93 14.53 -6.62
C LYS A 150 17.31 13.26 -5.88
N TYR A 151 16.49 12.21 -5.95
CA TYR A 151 16.73 10.98 -5.19
C TYR A 151 17.96 10.20 -5.68
N ARG A 152 18.26 10.24 -6.98
CA ARG A 152 19.50 9.67 -7.52
C ARG A 152 20.74 10.44 -7.09
N THR A 153 20.64 11.77 -7.03
CA THR A 153 21.76 12.65 -6.65
C THR A 153 22.04 12.58 -5.16
N ASP A 154 21.00 12.74 -4.33
CA ASP A 154 21.14 12.89 -2.87
C ASP A 154 21.28 11.54 -2.16
N TYR A 155 20.68 10.47 -2.69
CA TYR A 155 20.58 9.17 -2.01
C TYR A 155 21.08 7.99 -2.84
N HIS A 156 21.57 8.21 -4.06
CA HIS A 156 21.95 7.12 -4.99
C HIS A 156 20.82 6.11 -5.24
N ALA A 157 19.57 6.58 -5.24
CA ALA A 157 18.40 5.73 -5.31
C ALA A 157 18.32 4.92 -6.62
N ASP A 158 18.10 3.60 -6.49
CA ASP A 158 17.63 2.75 -7.60
C ASP A 158 16.10 2.84 -7.68
N ILE A 159 15.60 3.31 -8.82
CA ILE A 159 14.18 3.58 -9.04
C ILE A 159 13.70 2.84 -10.29
N ALA A 160 12.63 2.07 -10.14
CA ALA A 160 11.93 1.39 -11.23
C ALA A 160 10.54 1.99 -11.47
N ASP A 161 10.19 2.21 -12.74
CA ASP A 161 8.85 2.65 -13.13
C ASP A 161 7.97 1.46 -13.51
N ILE A 162 6.82 1.35 -12.86
CA ILE A 162 5.80 0.36 -13.17
C ILE A 162 4.62 1.08 -13.81
N LYS A 163 4.44 0.84 -15.11
CA LYS A 163 3.22 1.25 -15.82
C LYS A 163 2.12 0.24 -15.52
N CYS A 164 1.07 0.71 -14.85
CA CYS A 164 -0.11 -0.07 -14.56
C CYS A 164 -1.32 0.66 -15.15
N PRO A 165 -2.24 -0.03 -15.85
CA PRO A 165 -3.51 0.58 -16.23
C PRO A 165 -4.21 1.13 -14.99
N ALA A 166 -4.68 2.38 -15.09
CA ALA A 166 -5.40 3.04 -14.01
C ALA A 166 -6.61 2.20 -13.60
N VAL A 167 -6.63 1.76 -12.35
CA VAL A 167 -7.85 1.26 -11.71
C VAL A 167 -8.27 2.36 -10.75
N ASP A 168 -9.21 3.17 -11.20
CA ASP A 168 -9.72 4.32 -10.46
C ASP A 168 -10.68 3.85 -9.36
N ILE A 169 -10.09 3.33 -8.28
CA ILE A 169 -10.80 2.94 -7.06
C ILE A 169 -10.02 3.52 -5.89
N SER A 170 -10.74 4.17 -4.97
CA SER A 170 -10.15 4.67 -3.74
C SER A 170 -10.81 4.04 -2.52
N SER A 171 -10.03 3.82 -1.45
CA SER A 171 -10.61 3.41 -0.16
C SER A 171 -11.64 4.41 0.36
N THR A 172 -11.50 5.72 0.04
CA THR A 172 -12.47 6.74 0.44
C THR A 172 -13.82 6.52 -0.22
N GLU A 173 -13.84 6.26 -1.52
CA GLU A 173 -15.06 5.91 -2.25
C GLU A 173 -15.73 4.67 -1.68
N VAL A 174 -14.96 3.59 -1.43
CA VAL A 174 -15.50 2.36 -0.83
C VAL A 174 -16.14 2.64 0.53
N ARG A 175 -15.49 3.43 1.40
CA ARG A 175 -16.05 3.80 2.71
C ARG A 175 -17.32 4.63 2.58
N THR A 176 -17.38 5.59 1.65
CA THR A 176 -18.57 6.42 1.40
C THR A 176 -19.76 5.55 0.97
N LEU A 177 -19.56 4.68 -0.02
CA LEU A 177 -20.61 3.79 -0.52
C LEU A 177 -21.08 2.81 0.56
N ALA A 178 -20.15 2.22 1.31
CA ALA A 178 -20.49 1.33 2.42
C ALA A 178 -21.27 2.06 3.53
N ALA A 179 -20.93 3.31 3.83
CA ALA A 179 -21.65 4.12 4.80
C ALA A 179 -23.10 4.43 4.36
N GLU A 180 -23.31 4.59 3.06
CA GLU A 180 -24.63 4.81 2.44
C GLU A 180 -25.43 3.50 2.25
N GLY A 181 -24.87 2.34 2.61
CA GLY A 181 -25.49 1.03 2.37
C GLY A 181 -25.59 0.68 0.89
N ARG A 182 -24.76 1.30 0.04
CA ARG A 182 -24.69 1.03 -1.40
C ARG A 182 -23.82 -0.19 -1.70
N ASP A 183 -24.06 -0.79 -2.86
CA ASP A 183 -23.27 -1.91 -3.34
C ASP A 183 -21.82 -1.49 -3.63
N ILE A 184 -20.88 -2.25 -3.08
CA ILE A 184 -19.43 -2.10 -3.27
C ILE A 184 -18.83 -3.29 -4.04
N SER A 185 -19.69 -4.15 -4.61
CA SER A 185 -19.27 -5.25 -5.47
C SER A 185 -18.45 -4.75 -6.66
N GLY A 186 -17.38 -5.46 -6.99
CA GLY A 186 -16.44 -5.03 -8.03
C GLY A 186 -15.44 -3.96 -7.61
N LEU A 187 -15.65 -3.24 -6.49
CA LEU A 187 -14.67 -2.31 -5.95
C LEU A 187 -13.65 -3.01 -5.04
N VAL A 188 -14.09 -4.01 -4.30
CA VAL A 188 -13.28 -4.84 -3.41
C VAL A 188 -13.43 -6.33 -3.77
N PRO A 189 -12.53 -7.21 -3.31
CA PRO A 189 -12.77 -8.66 -3.40
C PRO A 189 -14.05 -9.05 -2.66
N ASP A 190 -14.77 -10.05 -3.16
CA ASP A 190 -16.04 -10.50 -2.55
C ASP A 190 -15.87 -10.86 -1.06
N SER A 191 -14.78 -11.54 -0.71
CA SER A 191 -14.45 -11.88 0.68
C SER A 191 -14.30 -10.65 1.59
N VAL A 192 -13.78 -9.55 1.05
CA VAL A 192 -13.65 -8.27 1.78
C VAL A 192 -14.99 -7.55 1.88
N ARG A 193 -15.81 -7.57 0.82
CA ARG A 193 -17.18 -7.04 0.86
C ARG A 193 -17.99 -7.74 1.95
N ASP A 194 -17.99 -9.07 1.94
CA ASP A 194 -18.79 -9.86 2.87
C ASP A 194 -18.35 -9.58 4.32
N TYR A 195 -17.04 -9.49 4.55
CA TYR A 195 -16.50 -9.09 5.86
C TYR A 195 -16.93 -7.67 6.30
N ILE A 196 -16.92 -6.69 5.39
CA ILE A 196 -17.39 -5.32 5.67
C ILE A 196 -18.87 -5.34 6.07
N ILE A 197 -19.70 -6.11 5.37
CA ILE A 197 -21.15 -6.23 5.64
C ILE A 197 -21.40 -6.91 6.98
N GLU A 198 -20.79 -8.08 7.21
CA GLU A 198 -20.97 -8.89 8.42
C GLU A 198 -20.54 -8.13 9.69
N ASN A 199 -19.45 -7.36 9.60
CA ASN A 199 -18.90 -6.61 10.72
C ASN A 199 -19.42 -5.17 10.80
N ARG A 200 -20.34 -4.77 9.89
CA ARG A 200 -20.92 -3.42 9.80
C ARG A 200 -19.84 -2.33 9.82
N LEU A 201 -18.79 -2.54 9.02
CA LEU A 201 -17.69 -1.59 8.91
C LEU A 201 -18.12 -0.40 8.07
N TYR A 202 -17.64 0.79 8.44
CA TYR A 202 -17.92 2.05 7.75
C TYR A 202 -19.40 2.48 7.77
N SER A 203 -20.29 1.69 8.38
CA SER A 203 -21.69 2.05 8.57
C SER A 203 -21.76 3.21 9.55
N GLY A 204 -22.16 4.39 9.09
CA GLY A 204 -22.19 5.59 9.92
C GLY A 204 -23.04 5.41 11.17
N ARG A 205 -22.41 5.18 12.33
CA ARG A 205 -23.06 5.38 13.63
C ARG A 205 -23.04 6.88 13.98
N GLY A 206 -23.68 7.68 13.13
CA GLY A 206 -24.14 9.03 13.43
C GLY A 206 -25.66 9.00 13.28
N GLY A 207 -26.37 8.88 14.40
CA GLY A 207 -27.78 8.54 14.43
C GLY A 207 -28.66 9.35 13.49
N ILE A 208 -29.40 8.67 12.62
CA ILE A 208 -30.73 9.12 12.24
C ILE A 208 -31.56 9.03 13.52
N LYS A 209 -31.69 10.16 14.23
CA LYS A 209 -32.85 10.33 15.10
C LYS A 209 -34.06 10.28 14.18
N GLN A 210 -34.85 9.22 14.31
CA GLN A 210 -36.26 9.26 13.91
C GLN A 210 -36.98 10.35 14.71
#